data_AF-A0A7Y3GDB1-F1
#
_entry.id   AF-A0A7Y3GDB1-F1
#
_cell.length_a   1.000
_cell.length_b   1.000
_cell.length_c   1.000
_cell.angle_alpha   90.00
_cell.angle_beta   90.00
_cell.angle_gamma   90.00
#
_symmetry.space_group_name_H-M   'P 1'
#
loop_
_entity.id
_entity.type
_entity.pdbx_description
1 polymer ?
#
loop_
_entity_poly.entity_id
_entity_poly.type
_entity_poly.pdbx_seq_one_letter_code
_entity_poly.pdbx_strand_id
1 'polypeptide(L)' 'ALADPRVAQLEREARTRSTGAARERFERALQEMLLEKQAEVAAEFDAIHSVERARDVGSLSEIVSPEQMRAFLVRELR' A
#
# COMPACT_ATOMS: atom_id res chain seq x y z
N ALA A 1 13.50 1.34 4.64
CA ALA A 1 13.92 0.33 3.66
C ALA A 1 15.32 -0.25 3.96
N LEU A 2 16.36 0.55 4.20
CA LEU A 2 17.74 0.08 4.45
C LEU A 2 18.01 -0.58 5.83
N ALA A 3 16.98 -0.81 6.66
CA ALA A 3 17.15 -1.33 8.02
C ALA A 3 16.93 -2.86 8.12
N ASP A 4 16.41 -3.52 7.07
CA ASP A 4 16.27 -4.99 7.11
C ASP A 4 17.67 -5.63 7.12
N PRO A 5 18.05 -6.36 8.20
CA PRO A 5 19.37 -6.96 8.31
C PRO A 5 19.70 -7.94 7.17
N ARG A 6 18.69 -8.62 6.62
CA ARG A 6 18.82 -9.60 5.52
C ARG A 6 19.27 -8.90 4.24
N VAL A 7 18.56 -7.83 3.87
CA VAL A 7 18.85 -7.03 2.67
C VAL A 7 20.23 -6.38 2.80
N ALA A 8 20.55 -5.81 3.98
CA ALA A 8 21.84 -5.17 4.23
C ALA A 8 23.01 -6.16 4.15
N GLN A 9 22.83 -7.41 4.61
CA GLN A 9 23.84 -8.45 4.46
C GLN A 9 24.06 -8.82 2.99
N LEU A 10 22.99 -9.09 2.25
CA LEU A 10 23.07 -9.47 0.84
C LEU A 10 23.63 -8.34 -0.03
N GLU A 11 23.37 -7.08 0.32
CA GLU A 11 23.97 -5.93 -0.33
C GLU A 11 25.50 -5.93 -0.17
N ARG A 12 25.99 -6.14 1.06
CA ARG A 12 27.44 -6.24 1.32
C ARG A 12 28.06 -7.42 0.56
N GLU A 13 27.39 -8.55 0.51
CA GLU A 13 27.85 -9.72 -0.25
C GLU A 13 27.90 -9.45 -1.77
N ALA A 14 26.88 -8.79 -2.32
CA ALA A 14 26.84 -8.41 -3.73
C ALA A 14 27.98 -7.44 -4.09
N ARG A 15 28.29 -6.48 -3.20
CA ARG A 15 29.39 -5.52 -3.39
C ARG A 15 30.78 -6.16 -3.28
N THR A 16 30.95 -7.14 -2.39
CA THR A 16 32.27 -7.76 -2.11
C THR A 16 32.62 -8.87 -3.09
N ARG A 17 31.66 -9.72 -3.46
CA ARG A 17 31.91 -10.87 -4.35
C ARG A 17 31.74 -10.52 -5.84
N SER A 18 31.06 -9.41 -6.17
CA SER A 18 30.84 -8.92 -7.55
C SER A 18 30.43 -10.00 -8.57
N THR A 19 29.70 -11.03 -8.12
CA THR A 19 29.19 -12.11 -8.97
C THR A 19 27.73 -11.85 -9.34
N GLY A 20 27.31 -12.32 -10.52
CA GLY A 20 25.91 -12.26 -10.95
C GLY A 20 24.96 -12.93 -9.94
N ALA A 21 25.33 -14.09 -9.39
CA ALA A 21 24.52 -14.79 -8.40
C ALA A 21 24.35 -14.01 -7.08
N ALA A 22 25.38 -13.28 -6.63
CA ALA A 22 25.27 -12.43 -5.44
C ALA A 22 24.36 -11.22 -5.69
N ARG A 23 24.48 -10.60 -6.87
CA ARG A 23 23.61 -9.52 -7.32
C ARG A 23 22.14 -9.94 -7.34
N GLU A 24 21.86 -11.07 -7.97
CA GLU A 24 20.51 -11.60 -8.12
C GLU A 24 19.86 -11.95 -6.76
N ARG A 25 20.63 -12.53 -5.81
CA ARG A 25 20.13 -12.79 -4.45
C ARG A 25 19.78 -11.49 -3.72
N PHE A 26 20.61 -10.45 -3.84
CA PHE A 26 20.32 -9.15 -3.24
C PHE A 26 19.07 -8.52 -3.85
N GLU A 27 18.94 -8.53 -5.18
CA GLU A 27 17.79 -7.95 -5.87
C GLU A 27 16.48 -8.65 -5.49
N ARG A 28 16.48 -9.99 -5.40
CA ARG A 28 15.31 -10.74 -4.90
C ARG A 28 14.91 -10.33 -3.48
N ALA A 29 15.85 -10.35 -2.55
CA ALA A 29 15.57 -10.01 -1.15
C ALA A 29 15.09 -8.55 -1.00
N LEU A 30 15.64 -7.64 -1.81
CA LEU A 30 15.19 -6.26 -1.85
C LEU A 30 13.74 -6.15 -2.34
N GLN A 31 13.38 -6.86 -3.41
CA GLN A 31 12.01 -6.87 -3.93
C GLN A 31 11.01 -7.44 -2.92
N GLU A 32 11.34 -8.56 -2.28
CA GLU A 32 10.50 -9.17 -1.25
C GLU A 32 10.23 -8.20 -0.09
N MET A 33 11.29 -7.59 0.46
CA MET A 33 11.17 -6.61 1.54
C MET A 33 10.38 -5.36 1.12
N LEU A 34 10.56 -4.89 -0.13
CA LEU A 34 9.78 -3.76 -0.63
C LEU A 34 8.29 -4.09 -0.72
N LEU A 35 7.93 -5.30 -1.18
CA LEU A 35 6.54 -5.75 -1.22
C LEU A 35 5.95 -5.86 0.19
N GLU A 36 6.68 -6.43 1.15
CA GLU A 36 6.27 -6.49 2.56
C GLU A 36 5.96 -5.09 3.10
N LYS A 37 6.87 -4.13 2.90
CA LYS A 37 6.69 -2.76 3.39
C LYS A 37 5.60 -1.99 2.65
N GLN A 38 5.41 -2.24 1.37
CA GLN A 38 4.28 -1.67 0.63
C GLN A 38 2.95 -2.18 1.17
N ALA A 39 2.85 -3.48 1.48
CA ALA A 39 1.64 -4.06 2.05
C ALA A 39 1.34 -3.50 3.45
N GLU A 40 2.36 -3.34 4.31
CA GLU A 40 2.21 -2.70 5.63
C GLU A 40 1.68 -1.27 5.50
N VAL A 41 2.30 -0.44 4.64
CA VAL A 41 1.88 0.95 4.43
C VAL A 41 0.48 1.03 3.81
N ALA A 42 0.14 0.13 2.89
CA ALA A 42 -1.20 0.06 2.31
C ALA A 42 -2.25 -0.27 3.39
N ALA A 43 -1.96 -1.22 4.29
CA ALA A 43 -2.86 -1.56 5.39
C ALA A 43 -3.04 -0.41 6.37
N GLU A 44 -1.96 0.32 6.71
CA GLU A 44 -2.04 1.52 7.55
C GLU A 44 -2.85 2.63 6.89
N PHE A 45 -2.68 2.82 5.57
CA PHE A 45 -3.44 3.78 4.80
C PHE A 45 -4.93 3.42 4.79
N ASP A 46 -5.29 2.18 4.45
CA ASP A 46 -6.68 1.72 4.37
C ASP A 46 -7.39 1.77 5.72
N ALA A 47 -6.67 1.54 6.84
CA ALA A 47 -7.20 1.66 8.18
C ALA A 47 -7.66 3.09 8.53
N ILE A 48 -7.11 4.09 7.87
CA ILE A 48 -7.44 5.51 8.07
C ILE A 48 -8.27 6.06 6.91
N HIS A 49 -8.06 5.59 5.69
CA HIS A 49 -8.61 6.16 4.47
C HIS A 49 -9.80 5.32 3.94
N SER A 50 -10.89 5.34 4.69
CA SER A 50 -12.14 4.67 4.31
C SER A 50 -13.23 5.65 3.87
N VAL A 51 -14.18 5.16 3.06
CA VAL A 51 -15.34 5.94 2.60
C VAL A 51 -16.24 6.33 3.79
N GLU A 52 -16.39 5.43 4.75
CA GLU A 52 -17.13 5.65 5.99
C GLU A 52 -16.54 6.81 6.78
N ARG A 53 -15.22 6.82 6.96
CA ARG A 53 -14.55 7.92 7.66
C ARG A 53 -14.68 9.22 6.89
N ALA A 54 -14.61 9.21 5.56
CA ALA A 54 -14.82 10.40 4.73
C ALA A 54 -16.21 11.02 4.95
N ARG A 55 -17.24 10.20 5.17
CA ARG A 55 -18.56 10.68 5.60
C ARG A 55 -18.53 11.19 7.04
N ASP A 56 -17.94 10.45 7.98
CA ASP A 56 -17.95 10.81 9.40
C ASP A 56 -17.22 12.14 9.69
N VAL A 57 -16.21 12.50 8.89
CA VAL A 57 -15.52 13.80 8.98
C VAL A 57 -16.15 14.90 8.12
N GLY A 58 -17.29 14.63 7.47
CA GLY A 58 -18.05 15.61 6.69
C GLY A 58 -17.51 15.91 5.29
N SER A 59 -16.54 15.11 4.80
CA SER A 59 -16.06 15.23 3.41
C SER A 59 -17.04 14.65 2.41
N LEU A 60 -17.84 13.66 2.80
CA LEU A 60 -18.96 13.12 2.05
C LEU A 60 -20.25 13.35 2.84
N SER A 61 -21.36 13.58 2.12
CA SER A 61 -22.68 13.72 2.75
C SER A 61 -23.29 12.37 3.09
N GLU A 62 -23.28 11.41 2.16
CA GLU A 62 -23.94 10.12 2.31
C GLU A 62 -23.22 9.00 1.53
N ILE A 63 -23.46 7.75 1.97
CA ILE A 63 -23.02 6.53 1.28
C ILE A 63 -24.27 5.79 0.82
N VAL A 64 -24.43 5.62 -0.49
CA VAL A 64 -25.68 5.16 -1.12
C VAL A 64 -25.47 3.83 -1.83
N SER A 65 -26.38 2.87 -1.63
CA SER A 65 -26.30 1.59 -2.36
C SER A 65 -26.57 1.79 -3.86
N PRO A 66 -25.99 0.96 -4.74
CA PRO A 66 -26.18 1.10 -6.18
C PRO A 66 -27.66 1.11 -6.61
N GLU A 67 -28.50 0.30 -5.97
CA GLU A 67 -29.93 0.16 -6.30
C GLU A 67 -30.75 1.41 -5.96
N GLN A 68 -30.31 2.17 -4.96
CA GLN A 68 -30.98 3.38 -4.48
C GLN A 68 -30.49 4.65 -5.17
N MET A 69 -29.36 4.58 -5.88
CA MET A 69 -28.65 5.72 -6.44
C MET A 69 -29.56 6.66 -7.26
N ARG A 70 -30.37 6.10 -8.18
CA ARG A 70 -31.24 6.93 -9.03
C ARG A 70 -32.28 7.70 -8.22
N ALA A 71 -32.93 7.05 -7.25
CA ALA A 71 -33.93 7.69 -6.41
C ALA A 71 -33.30 8.75 -5.51
N PHE A 72 -32.11 8.48 -4.96
CA PHE A 72 -31.33 9.43 -4.17
C PHE A 72 -31.00 10.69 -4.98
N LEU A 73 -30.36 10.55 -6.14
CA LEU A 73 -29.96 11.68 -6.97
C LEU A 73 -31.16 12.53 -7.44
N VAL A 74 -32.28 11.89 -7.80
CA VAL A 74 -33.49 12.63 -8.18
C VAL A 74 -34.04 13.46 -7.02
N ARG A 75 -33.89 13.01 -5.78
CA ARG A 75 -34.31 13.77 -4.59
C ARG A 75 -33.36 14.93 -4.30
N GLU A 76 -32.04 14.71 -4.36
CA GLU A 76 -31.04 15.76 -4.04
C GLU A 76 -30.99 16.89 -5.08
N LEU A 77 -31.44 16.65 -6.31
CA LEU A 77 -31.44 17.64 -7.40
C LEU A 77 -32.75 18.42 -7.53
N ARG A 78 -33.74 18.18 -6.65
CA ARG A 78 -35.03 18.87 -6.63
C ARG A 78 -35.05 19.97 -5.59
#